data_AF-A0A6S7KG85-F1
#
_entry.id   AF-A0A6S7KG85-F1
#
_cell.length_a   1.000
_cell.length_b   1.000
_cell.length_c   1.000
_cell.angle_alpha   90.00
_cell.angle_beta   90.00
_cell.angle_gamma   90.00
#
_symmetry.space_group_name_H-M   'P 1'
#
loop_
_entity.id
_entity.type
_entity.pdbx_description
1 polymer ?
#
loop_
_entity_poly.entity_id
_entity_poly.type
_entity_poly.pdbx_seq_one_letter_code
_entity_poly.pdbx_strand_id
1 'polypeptide(L)'
;TRVLFRLQEDLSETVRDGSAYYIVYGNKDAGKARQNPENVYLFYDDFSDLNLEKKWQKNWGAIRAENGVLKLRTRRTPTGDNAEISVFVKHGHEWEDIEVELDFNERSTGTEYPGPFLRVQDVRIQSTTAWWFQYKSGSKDCTMRPFNNNMDGSWLYTGTLTKPLSAGTWFHAKYRVAGDRF
;
A
#
# COMPACT_ATOMS: atom_id res chain seq x y z
N THR A 1 -16.44 19.30 -27.61
CA THR A 1 -15.81 18.00 -27.29
C THR A 1 -16.76 17.18 -26.45
N ARG A 2 -16.94 15.89 -26.76
CA ARG A 2 -17.86 15.00 -26.04
C ARG A 2 -17.03 13.90 -25.39
N VAL A 3 -17.06 13.82 -24.05
CA VAL A 3 -16.38 12.78 -23.27
C VAL A 3 -17.42 11.74 -22.88
N LEU A 4 -17.16 10.47 -23.19
CA LEU A 4 -18.06 9.36 -22.91
C LEU A 4 -17.39 8.43 -21.89
N PHE A 5 -18.13 8.05 -20.86
CA PHE A 5 -17.67 7.15 -19.81
C PHE A 5 -18.36 5.80 -19.92
N ARG A 6 -17.63 4.73 -19.64
CA ARG A 6 -18.21 3.40 -19.47
C ARG A 6 -18.31 3.11 -17.98
N LEU A 7 -19.54 2.94 -17.50
CA LEU A 7 -19.79 2.49 -16.14
C LEU A 7 -19.56 0.98 -16.06
N GLN A 8 -19.07 0.53 -14.91
CA GLN A 8 -19.09 -0.88 -14.54
C GLN A 8 -20.53 -1.43 -14.57
N GLU A 9 -20.68 -2.73 -14.80
CA GLU A 9 -21.97 -3.43 -14.73
C GLU A 9 -22.65 -3.15 -13.37
N ASP A 10 -23.96 -2.95 -13.40
CA ASP A 10 -24.74 -2.61 -12.21
C ASP A 10 -24.68 -3.77 -11.20
N LEU A 11 -24.04 -3.52 -10.06
CA LEU A 11 -23.88 -4.50 -8.98
C LEU A 11 -24.99 -4.43 -7.93
N SER A 12 -25.99 -3.55 -8.10
CA SER A 12 -27.07 -3.35 -7.13
C SER A 12 -27.86 -4.63 -6.83
N GLU A 13 -27.94 -5.57 -7.79
CA GLU A 13 -28.57 -6.88 -7.57
C GLU A 13 -27.67 -7.90 -6.85
N THR A 14 -26.33 -7.73 -6.93
CA THR A 14 -25.36 -8.72 -6.43
C THR A 14 -24.80 -8.37 -5.05
N VAL A 15 -24.75 -7.08 -4.68
CA VAL A 15 -24.16 -6.61 -3.41
C VAL A 15 -25.18 -5.71 -2.68
N ARG A 16 -25.91 -6.29 -1.72
CA ARG A 16 -27.03 -5.63 -1.02
C ARG A 16 -26.64 -4.74 0.16
N ASP A 17 -25.37 -4.71 0.56
CA ASP A 17 -24.91 -4.03 1.78
C ASP A 17 -24.38 -2.61 1.54
N GLY A 18 -24.46 -2.10 0.30
CA GLY A 18 -23.99 -0.76 -0.04
C GLY A 18 -22.47 -0.62 -0.13
N SER A 19 -21.72 -1.72 -0.12
CA SER A 19 -20.25 -1.71 -0.30
C SER A 19 -19.78 -1.61 -1.76
N ALA A 20 -20.72 -1.51 -2.72
CA ALA A 20 -20.40 -1.36 -4.12
C ALA A 20 -19.94 0.07 -4.45
N TYR A 21 -18.80 0.19 -5.12
CA TYR A 21 -18.30 1.42 -5.70
C TYR A 21 -18.25 1.27 -7.23
N TYR A 22 -18.54 2.35 -7.95
CA TYR A 22 -18.47 2.37 -9.41
C TYR A 22 -17.07 2.82 -9.83
N ILE A 23 -16.34 1.96 -10.55
CA ILE A 23 -15.12 2.37 -11.23
C ILE A 23 -15.52 2.97 -12.57
N VAL A 24 -15.17 4.23 -12.79
CA VAL A 24 -15.44 4.96 -14.03
C VAL A 24 -14.17 4.92 -14.89
N TYR A 25 -14.24 4.24 -16.03
CA TYR A 25 -13.11 4.17 -16.96
C TYR A 25 -13.16 5.31 -17.97
N GLY A 26 -12.10 6.13 -17.99
CA GLY A 26 -11.88 7.21 -18.97
C GLY A 26 -11.23 6.75 -20.28
N ASN A 27 -11.09 5.44 -20.52
CA ASN A 27 -10.46 4.88 -21.71
C ASN A 27 -11.44 3.96 -22.45
N LYS A 28 -11.73 4.27 -23.72
CA LYS A 28 -12.64 3.49 -24.59
C LYS A 28 -12.16 2.05 -24.86
N ASP A 29 -10.87 1.81 -24.71
CA ASP A 29 -10.23 0.51 -24.97
C ASP A 29 -9.95 -0.29 -23.68
N ALA A 30 -10.50 0.14 -22.53
CA ALA A 30 -10.36 -0.58 -21.27
C ALA A 30 -11.00 -1.98 -21.34
N GLY A 31 -10.23 -3.01 -20.98
CA GLY A 31 -10.71 -4.39 -20.83
C GLY A 31 -11.76 -4.53 -19.71
N LYS A 32 -12.39 -5.70 -19.59
CA LYS A 32 -13.34 -5.95 -18.50
C LYS A 32 -12.64 -5.73 -17.14
N ALA A 33 -13.32 -5.05 -16.22
CA ALA A 33 -12.87 -4.64 -14.87
C ALA A 33 -12.30 -5.75 -13.97
N ARG A 34 -12.28 -7.01 -14.42
CA ARG A 34 -11.75 -8.18 -13.69
C ARG A 34 -10.72 -9.00 -14.44
N GLN A 35 -10.42 -8.70 -15.72
CA GLN A 35 -9.52 -9.54 -16.53
C GLN A 35 -8.07 -9.07 -16.53
N ASN A 36 -7.83 -7.76 -16.33
CA ASN A 36 -6.48 -7.23 -16.24
C ASN A 36 -6.43 -6.07 -15.23
N PRO A 37 -5.91 -6.30 -14.00
CA PRO A 37 -5.78 -5.29 -12.97
C PRO A 37 -4.99 -4.04 -13.39
N GLU A 38 -4.06 -4.17 -14.35
CA GLU A 38 -3.29 -3.04 -14.92
C GLU A 38 -4.18 -1.98 -15.60
N ASN A 39 -5.42 -2.35 -15.97
CA ASN A 39 -6.39 -1.43 -16.56
C ASN A 39 -7.36 -0.84 -15.53
N VAL A 40 -7.23 -1.23 -14.25
CA VAL A 40 -8.15 -0.86 -13.16
C VAL A 40 -7.48 0.05 -12.15
N TYR A 41 -6.28 -0.31 -11.71
CA TYR A 41 -5.54 0.46 -10.73
C TYR A 41 -4.60 1.44 -11.44
N LEU A 42 -4.39 2.60 -10.82
CA LEU A 42 -3.34 3.54 -11.22
C LEU A 42 -1.95 2.87 -11.18
N PHE A 43 -1.81 1.87 -10.31
CA PHE A 43 -0.63 1.05 -10.16
C PHE A 43 -1.02 -0.36 -9.74
N TYR A 44 -0.45 -1.35 -10.40
CA TYR A 44 -0.61 -2.75 -10.06
C TYR A 44 0.72 -3.46 -10.20
N ASP A 45 1.01 -4.37 -9.28
CA ASP A 45 2.14 -5.29 -9.40
C ASP A 45 1.84 -6.57 -8.61
N ASP A 46 1.85 -7.71 -9.29
CA ASP A 46 1.77 -9.04 -8.68
C ASP A 46 3.14 -9.71 -8.61
N PHE A 47 4.21 -8.99 -8.98
CA PHE A 47 5.59 -9.44 -8.94
C PHE A 47 5.86 -10.72 -9.77
N SER A 48 5.03 -10.99 -10.77
CA SER A 48 5.18 -12.16 -11.67
C SER A 48 6.27 -11.96 -12.72
N ASP A 49 6.50 -10.73 -13.19
CA ASP A 49 7.48 -10.40 -14.25
C ASP A 49 8.92 -10.23 -13.73
N LEU A 50 9.11 -10.30 -12.40
CA LEU A 50 10.37 -10.15 -11.66
C LEU A 50 11.14 -8.84 -11.97
N ASN A 51 10.59 -7.92 -12.75
CA ASN A 51 11.24 -6.69 -13.18
C ASN A 51 10.90 -5.53 -12.25
N LEU A 52 11.28 -5.68 -10.98
CA LEU A 52 11.08 -4.70 -9.92
C LEU A 52 11.49 -3.28 -10.33
N GLU A 53 12.66 -3.14 -10.95
CA GLU A 53 13.24 -1.83 -11.30
C GLU A 53 12.42 -1.07 -12.35
N LYS A 54 11.46 -1.69 -13.03
CA LYS A 54 10.55 -0.97 -13.93
C LYS A 54 9.57 -0.09 -13.16
N LYS A 55 9.06 -0.58 -12.03
CA LYS A 55 7.93 -0.01 -11.27
C LYS A 55 8.33 0.54 -9.90
N TRP A 56 9.36 -0.05 -9.30
CA TRP A 56 9.81 0.25 -7.94
C TRP A 56 11.21 0.81 -7.94
N GLN A 57 11.49 1.64 -6.94
CA GLN A 57 12.82 2.10 -6.62
C GLN A 57 13.23 1.60 -5.24
N LYS A 58 14.40 0.98 -5.18
CA LYS A 58 15.03 0.58 -3.92
C LYS A 58 15.46 1.82 -3.13
N ASN A 59 15.16 1.81 -1.83
CA ASN A 59 15.68 2.75 -0.85
C ASN A 59 16.69 2.06 0.08
N TRP A 60 16.26 1.04 0.84
CA TRP A 60 17.11 0.38 1.82
C TRP A 60 16.79 -1.10 2.03
N GLY A 61 17.79 -1.86 2.48
CA GLY A 61 17.65 -3.25 2.88
C GLY A 61 17.76 -4.27 1.74
N ALA A 62 17.36 -5.49 2.04
CA ALA A 62 17.32 -6.59 1.08
C ALA A 62 15.94 -6.64 0.42
N ILE A 63 15.92 -6.73 -0.91
CA ILE A 63 14.72 -6.74 -1.73
C ILE A 63 14.87 -7.85 -2.75
N ARG A 64 13.82 -8.65 -2.91
CA ARG A 64 13.79 -9.73 -3.90
C ARG A 64 12.36 -10.05 -4.30
N ALA A 65 12.05 -9.97 -5.59
CA ALA A 65 10.84 -10.57 -6.15
C ALA A 65 11.12 -12.05 -6.46
N GLU A 66 10.26 -12.95 -6.02
CA GLU A 66 10.26 -14.35 -6.45
C GLU A 66 8.87 -14.97 -6.27
N ASN A 67 8.46 -15.81 -7.23
CA ASN A 67 7.20 -16.56 -7.19
C ASN A 67 5.96 -15.67 -6.92
N GLY A 68 5.88 -14.50 -7.56
CA GLY A 68 4.74 -13.58 -7.39
C GLY A 68 4.71 -12.88 -6.03
N VAL A 69 5.84 -12.81 -5.32
CA VAL A 69 5.94 -12.16 -4.00
C VAL A 69 7.16 -11.26 -3.95
N LEU A 70 6.94 -10.03 -3.52
CA LEU A 70 8.01 -9.12 -3.13
C LEU A 70 8.42 -9.37 -1.67
N LYS A 71 9.66 -9.83 -1.48
CA LYS A 71 10.26 -10.04 -0.17
C LYS A 71 11.12 -8.84 0.21
N LEU A 72 10.83 -8.28 1.37
CA LEU A 72 11.48 -7.09 1.91
C LEU A 72 12.10 -7.42 3.27
N ARG A 73 13.30 -6.90 3.50
CA ARG A 73 13.93 -6.92 4.83
C ARG A 73 14.70 -5.64 5.05
N THR A 74 14.13 -4.74 5.85
CA THR A 74 14.85 -3.61 6.40
C THR A 74 15.77 -4.09 7.53
N ARG A 75 16.92 -3.43 7.68
CA ARG A 75 17.86 -3.59 8.78
C ARG A 75 18.36 -2.19 9.15
N ARG A 76 18.99 -2.03 10.31
CA ARG A 76 19.71 -0.79 10.61
C ARG A 76 20.76 -0.49 9.55
N THR A 77 20.98 0.79 9.28
CA THR A 77 22.08 1.24 8.43
C THR A 77 23.44 0.96 9.11
N PRO A 78 24.56 0.98 8.35
CA PRO A 78 25.89 0.90 8.94
C PRO A 78 26.19 1.97 9.99
N THR A 79 25.53 3.13 9.89
CA THR A 79 25.60 4.24 10.84
C THR A 79 24.67 4.09 12.05
N GLY A 80 23.86 3.04 12.08
CA GLY A 80 22.96 2.71 13.20
C GLY A 80 21.54 3.27 13.08
N ASP A 81 21.20 3.90 11.97
CA ASP A 81 19.90 4.52 11.73
C ASP A 81 18.83 3.47 11.39
N ASN A 82 17.58 3.80 11.73
CA ASN A 82 16.44 3.07 11.23
C ASN A 82 16.10 3.61 9.85
N ALA A 83 15.83 2.70 8.91
CA ALA A 83 15.28 3.04 7.61
C ALA A 83 13.85 2.52 7.55
N GLU A 84 12.91 3.43 7.38
CA GLU A 84 11.48 3.16 7.47
C GLU A 84 10.95 2.52 6.19
N ILE A 85 11.47 2.96 5.03
CA ILE A 85 11.02 2.53 3.71
C ILE A 85 12.11 1.69 3.04
N SER A 86 11.78 0.46 2.62
CA SER A 86 12.69 -0.40 1.85
C SER A 86 12.63 -0.13 0.36
N VAL A 87 11.42 -0.02 -0.19
CA VAL A 87 11.12 0.28 -1.59
C VAL A 87 9.95 1.24 -1.67
N PHE A 88 9.85 1.93 -2.79
CA PHE A 88 8.71 2.81 -3.10
C PHE A 88 8.40 2.77 -4.59
N VAL A 89 7.17 3.12 -4.94
CA VAL A 89 6.73 3.16 -6.34
C VAL A 89 7.35 4.37 -7.04
N LYS A 90 7.90 4.15 -8.24
CA LYS A 90 8.39 5.24 -9.09
C LYS A 90 7.23 6.14 -9.48
N HIS A 91 7.44 7.46 -9.40
CA HIS A 91 6.42 8.48 -9.71
C HIS A 91 5.19 8.50 -8.77
N GLY A 92 5.16 7.69 -7.70
CA GLY A 92 4.03 7.71 -6.75
C GLY A 92 3.94 8.93 -5.82
N HIS A 93 4.91 9.85 -5.89
CA HIS A 93 4.98 11.05 -5.05
C HIS A 93 3.89 12.08 -5.37
N GLU A 94 3.30 12.00 -6.56
CA GLU A 94 2.20 12.87 -7.01
C GLU A 94 0.82 12.38 -6.54
N TRP A 95 0.76 11.22 -5.88
CA TRP A 95 -0.50 10.62 -5.44
C TRP A 95 -0.91 11.16 -4.08
N GLU A 96 -2.05 11.84 -4.06
CA GLU A 96 -2.66 12.39 -2.85
C GLU A 96 -3.72 11.43 -2.31
N ASP A 97 -4.92 11.45 -2.89
CA ASP A 97 -6.01 10.57 -2.50
C ASP A 97 -5.86 9.20 -3.14
N ILE A 98 -5.68 8.17 -2.32
CA ILE A 98 -5.41 6.81 -2.77
C ILE A 98 -6.28 5.79 -2.05
N GLU A 99 -6.77 4.82 -2.81
CA GLU A 99 -7.29 3.56 -2.30
C GLU A 99 -6.25 2.49 -2.58
N VAL A 100 -5.92 1.71 -1.56
CA VAL A 100 -4.90 0.67 -1.65
C VAL A 100 -5.53 -0.66 -1.29
N GLU A 101 -5.17 -1.65 -2.08
CA GLU A 101 -5.43 -3.06 -1.86
C GLU A 101 -4.08 -3.77 -1.80
N LEU A 102 -3.81 -4.48 -0.72
CA LEU A 102 -2.50 -5.08 -0.44
C LEU A 102 -2.67 -6.43 0.25
N ASP A 103 -2.00 -7.44 -0.31
CA ASP A 103 -1.72 -8.69 0.38
C ASP A 103 -0.30 -8.66 0.96
N PHE A 104 -0.18 -8.92 2.26
CA PHE A 104 1.13 -8.96 2.91
C PHE A 104 1.23 -10.04 3.99
N ASN A 105 2.47 -10.36 4.35
CA ASN A 105 2.80 -11.46 5.23
C ASN A 105 4.02 -11.09 6.09
N GLU A 106 3.79 -10.77 7.35
CA GLU A 106 4.86 -10.55 8.33
C GLU A 106 5.45 -11.89 8.76
N ARG A 107 6.78 -12.02 8.78
CA ARG A 107 7.49 -13.27 9.08
C ARG A 107 8.25 -13.25 10.40
N SER A 108 8.50 -12.06 10.95
CA SER A 108 9.14 -11.90 12.26
C SER A 108 8.28 -12.50 13.35
N THR A 109 8.93 -13.18 14.28
CA THR A 109 8.31 -13.72 15.50
C THR A 109 8.32 -12.72 16.65
N GLY A 110 9.01 -11.59 16.49
CA GLY A 110 9.04 -10.50 17.46
C GLY A 110 7.89 -9.51 17.30
N THR A 111 7.85 -8.50 18.16
CA THR A 111 6.99 -7.33 17.99
C THR A 111 7.61 -6.41 16.94
N GLU A 112 7.01 -6.40 15.77
CA GLU A 112 7.34 -5.57 14.63
C GLU A 112 6.15 -4.69 14.28
N TYR A 113 6.44 -3.71 13.46
CA TYR A 113 5.46 -2.72 13.05
C TYR A 113 5.36 -2.63 11.52
N PRO A 114 5.03 -3.72 10.80
CA PRO A 114 5.00 -3.69 9.35
C PRO A 114 3.86 -2.81 8.84
N GLY A 115 3.97 -2.46 7.56
CA GLY A 115 2.87 -1.86 6.82
C GLY A 115 3.37 -0.87 5.77
N PRO A 116 2.50 -0.50 4.82
CA PRO A 116 2.86 0.35 3.71
C PRO A 116 2.97 1.82 4.13
N PHE A 117 3.93 2.49 3.51
CA PHE A 117 3.98 3.95 3.48
C PHE A 117 3.21 4.47 2.27
N LEU A 118 2.52 5.59 2.48
CA LEU A 118 1.54 6.22 1.61
C LEU A 118 1.89 7.70 1.48
N ARG A 119 1.47 8.36 0.40
CA ARG A 119 1.75 9.80 0.16
C ARG A 119 3.22 10.14 0.45
N VAL A 120 4.12 9.33 -0.08
CA VAL A 120 5.55 9.41 0.24
C VAL A 120 6.14 10.63 -0.46
N GLN A 121 6.57 11.62 0.35
CA GLN A 121 7.16 12.88 -0.14
C GLN A 121 8.69 12.87 -0.04
N ASP A 122 9.24 12.25 1.01
CA ASP A 122 10.68 12.08 1.19
C ASP A 122 10.97 10.66 1.71
N VAL A 123 11.87 9.98 1.02
CA VAL A 123 12.30 8.60 1.32
C VAL A 123 13.66 8.52 1.99
N ARG A 124 14.37 9.65 2.07
CA ARG A 124 15.74 9.68 2.59
C ARG A 124 15.71 9.27 4.06
N ILE A 125 16.64 8.38 4.41
CA ILE A 125 16.83 7.91 5.78
C ILE A 125 17.09 9.12 6.68
N GLN A 126 16.47 9.14 7.87
CA GLN A 126 16.45 10.27 8.81
C GLN A 126 15.65 11.52 8.39
N SER A 127 15.09 11.59 7.18
CA SER A 127 14.18 12.68 6.78
C SER A 127 12.87 12.19 6.16
N THR A 128 12.51 10.92 6.42
CA THR A 128 11.30 10.29 5.90
C THR A 128 10.06 11.15 6.16
N THR A 129 9.34 11.49 5.10
CA THR A 129 8.08 12.24 5.16
C THR A 129 7.03 11.51 4.33
N ALA A 130 6.03 10.96 5.02
CA ALA A 130 5.04 10.06 4.46
C ALA A 130 3.91 9.79 5.47
N TRP A 131 2.90 9.03 5.03
CA TRP A 131 1.90 8.41 5.89
C TRP A 131 2.19 6.95 6.09
N TRP A 132 2.05 6.45 7.31
CA TRP A 132 2.26 5.03 7.60
C TRP A 132 0.97 4.38 8.05
N PHE A 133 0.46 3.45 7.26
CA PHE A 133 -0.50 2.46 7.77
C PHE A 133 0.30 1.36 8.45
N GLN A 134 0.40 1.44 9.77
CA GLN A 134 1.18 0.53 10.59
C GLN A 134 0.27 -0.53 11.23
N TYR A 135 0.74 -1.77 11.23
CA TYR A 135 0.14 -2.89 11.97
C TYR A 135 1.10 -3.30 13.09
N LYS A 136 0.59 -3.70 14.25
CA LYS A 136 1.41 -4.27 15.33
C LYS A 136 1.37 -5.79 15.29
N SER A 137 2.52 -6.43 15.07
CA SER A 137 2.58 -7.89 15.01
C SER A 137 2.17 -8.52 16.34
N GLY A 138 1.49 -9.67 16.26
CA GLY A 138 0.91 -10.37 17.40
C GLY A 138 -0.27 -9.64 18.06
N SER A 139 -0.67 -8.46 17.57
CA SER A 139 -1.80 -7.69 18.08
C SER A 139 -2.88 -7.50 17.03
N LYS A 140 -4.07 -7.10 17.48
CA LYS A 140 -5.13 -6.56 16.61
C LYS A 140 -4.95 -5.08 16.32
N ASP A 141 -4.00 -4.42 16.96
CA ASP A 141 -3.87 -2.98 16.85
C ASP A 141 -3.25 -2.60 15.49
N CYS A 142 -3.86 -1.62 14.84
CA CYS A 142 -3.27 -0.91 13.71
C CYS A 142 -3.50 0.59 13.83
N THR A 143 -2.73 1.38 13.09
CA THR A 143 -2.87 2.83 13.10
C THR A 143 -2.46 3.40 11.75
N MET A 144 -3.15 4.45 11.34
CA MET A 144 -2.65 5.36 10.33
C MET A 144 -2.00 6.54 11.05
N ARG A 145 -0.79 6.91 10.66
CA ARG A 145 -0.07 8.03 11.30
C ARG A 145 0.88 8.75 10.35
N PRO A 146 1.04 10.06 10.48
CA PRO A 146 1.98 10.81 9.68
C PRO A 146 3.41 10.70 10.22
N PHE A 147 4.36 10.74 9.30
CA PHE A 147 5.78 10.96 9.54
C PHE A 147 6.15 12.26 8.84
N ASN A 148 6.70 13.21 9.59
CA ASN A 148 7.22 14.45 9.02
C ASN A 148 8.66 14.63 9.45
N ASN A 149 9.59 14.59 8.48
CA ASN A 149 11.02 14.66 8.72
C ASN A 149 11.49 13.68 9.82
N ASN A 150 11.07 12.42 9.69
CA ASN A 150 11.35 11.33 10.62
C ASN A 150 10.81 11.49 12.05
N MET A 151 9.92 12.46 12.29
CA MET A 151 9.18 12.59 13.54
C MET A 151 7.88 11.81 13.46
N ASP A 152 7.68 10.90 14.42
CA ASP A 152 6.47 10.08 14.56
C ASP A 152 5.30 10.93 15.06
N GLY A 153 4.25 11.04 14.25
CA GLY A 153 3.01 11.75 14.58
C GLY A 153 2.17 11.08 15.67
N SER A 154 2.64 9.99 16.28
CA SER A 154 1.91 9.15 17.24
C SER A 154 0.73 8.39 16.62
N TRP A 155 0.09 7.52 17.40
CA TRP A 155 -1.02 6.68 16.98
C TRP A 155 -2.33 7.49 16.90
N LEU A 156 -2.42 8.42 15.93
CA LEU A 156 -3.55 9.35 15.82
C LEU A 156 -4.84 8.67 15.36
N TYR A 157 -4.75 7.80 14.35
CA TYR A 157 -5.93 7.16 13.74
C TYR A 157 -5.86 5.66 13.97
N THR A 158 -6.24 5.23 15.16
CA THR A 158 -6.21 3.82 15.56
C THR A 158 -7.33 3.01 14.92
N GLY A 159 -7.02 1.75 14.65
CA GLY A 159 -7.94 0.74 14.16
C GLY A 159 -7.72 -0.59 14.88
N THR A 160 -8.68 -1.49 14.73
CA THR A 160 -8.63 -2.83 15.31
C THR A 160 -8.96 -3.86 14.24
N LEU A 161 -8.01 -4.76 14.00
CA LEU A 161 -8.18 -5.91 13.12
C LEU A 161 -9.18 -6.91 13.72
N THR A 162 -9.89 -7.62 12.87
CA THR A 162 -10.81 -8.71 13.31
C THR A 162 -10.05 -9.85 13.99
N LYS A 163 -8.83 -10.13 13.53
CA LYS A 163 -7.88 -11.12 14.07
C LYS A 163 -6.50 -10.51 14.24
N PRO A 164 -5.67 -11.00 15.19
CA PRO A 164 -4.31 -10.49 15.36
C PRO A 164 -3.46 -10.66 14.10
N LEU A 165 -2.50 -9.77 13.86
CA LEU A 165 -1.49 -9.91 12.81
C LEU A 165 -0.48 -11.01 13.18
N SER A 166 -0.82 -12.26 12.90
CA SER A 166 0.02 -13.42 13.19
C SER A 166 1.14 -13.62 12.18
N ALA A 167 2.34 -13.91 12.67
CA ALA A 167 3.50 -14.24 11.84
C ALA A 167 3.20 -15.42 10.89
N GLY A 168 3.69 -15.33 9.66
CA GLY A 168 3.53 -16.34 8.62
C GLY A 168 2.13 -16.44 8.01
N THR A 169 1.16 -15.65 8.46
CA THR A 169 -0.20 -15.61 7.91
C THR A 169 -0.35 -14.50 6.87
N TRP A 170 -1.01 -14.79 5.74
CA TRP A 170 -1.33 -13.77 4.74
C TRP A 170 -2.52 -12.92 5.20
N PHE A 171 -2.38 -11.61 5.03
CA PHE A 171 -3.40 -10.62 5.33
C PHE A 171 -3.73 -9.85 4.06
N HIS A 172 -5.02 -9.76 3.79
CA HIS A 172 -5.57 -8.88 2.79
C HIS A 172 -6.05 -7.60 3.48
N ALA A 173 -5.54 -6.45 3.03
CA ALA A 173 -5.93 -5.15 3.54
C ALA A 173 -6.43 -4.27 2.40
N LYS A 174 -7.57 -3.61 2.65
CA LYS A 174 -8.12 -2.59 1.78
C LYS A 174 -8.41 -1.33 2.60
N TYR A 175 -7.89 -0.19 2.17
CA TYR A 175 -8.09 1.08 2.87
C TYR A 175 -7.99 2.25 1.89
N ARG A 176 -8.59 3.38 2.29
CA ARG A 176 -8.57 4.62 1.53
C ARG A 176 -8.03 5.76 2.39
N VAL A 177 -7.13 6.54 1.82
CA VAL A 177 -6.63 7.79 2.39
C VAL A 177 -7.13 8.92 1.50
N ALA A 178 -7.90 9.85 2.08
CA ALA A 178 -8.52 10.93 1.33
C ALA A 178 -8.49 12.26 2.09
N GLY A 179 -8.33 13.36 1.34
CA GLY A 179 -8.31 14.74 1.80
C GLY A 179 -7.06 15.14 2.59
N ASP A 180 -7.13 16.32 3.20
CA ASP A 180 -6.00 17.02 3.85
C ASP A 180 -5.80 16.62 5.31
N ARG A 181 -6.28 15.43 5.73
CA ARG A 181 -5.81 14.90 7.01
C ARG A 181 -4.29 14.79 6.87
N PHE A 182 -3.57 15.39 7.82
CA PHE A 182 -2.12 15.62 7.86
C PHE A 182 -1.32 14.47 8.45
#